data_AF-A0A964AT75-F1
#
_entry.id   AF-A0A964AT75-F1
#
_cell.length_a   1.000
_cell.length_b   1.000
_cell.length_c   1.000
_cell.angle_alpha   90.00
_cell.angle_beta   90.00
_cell.angle_gamma   90.00
#
_symmetry.space_group_name_H-M   'P 1'
#
loop_
_entity.id
_entity.type
_entity.pdbx_description
1 polymer ?
#
loop_
_entity_poly.entity_id
_entity_poly.type
_entity_poly.pdbx_seq_one_letter_code
_entity_poly.pdbx_strand_id
1 'polypeptide(L)'
;MTLPLMLALMGCTGGSVKLGDDTGTSSGDDTGVTTDDTSDTQDTGPQPNAWAGDYQGDVRLLVPEWDWQACEGEVEVTIEDDGALAGAGYCTYESDWGDDVDLGISLEGQISDEGDIEGVATFEWFDRGGTEEIEADLTGGGDDGSIWLDWATDVRMGGGGGGYEVEMVGEADAELR
;
A
#
# COMPACT_ATOMS: atom_id res chain seq x y z
N MET A 1 11.69 -7.26 -34.72
CA MET A 1 12.40 -8.54 -34.55
C MET A 1 11.66 -9.31 -33.48
N THR A 2 10.96 -10.38 -33.86
CA THR A 2 10.11 -11.21 -33.01
C THR A 2 10.76 -12.59 -32.91
N LEU A 3 10.98 -13.08 -31.68
CA LEU A 3 11.34 -14.48 -31.41
C LEU A 3 10.20 -15.12 -30.60
N PRO A 4 9.60 -16.20 -31.12
CA PRO A 4 9.00 -17.24 -30.29
C PRO A 4 9.76 -18.57 -30.49
N LEU A 5 10.20 -19.19 -29.39
CA LEU A 5 10.72 -20.57 -29.37
C LEU A 5 10.19 -21.22 -28.08
N MET A 6 9.04 -21.92 -28.09
CA MET A 6 8.77 -23.33 -28.43
C MET A 6 9.42 -24.39 -27.52
N LEU A 7 8.53 -25.28 -27.03
CA LEU A 7 8.67 -26.67 -26.54
C LEU A 7 9.17 -26.87 -25.09
N ALA A 8 8.32 -27.29 -24.12
CA ALA A 8 7.57 -28.55 -23.97
C ALA A 8 8.48 -29.79 -23.80
N LEU A 9 8.62 -30.24 -22.54
CA LEU A 9 9.12 -31.56 -22.17
C LEU A 9 8.02 -32.33 -21.41
N MET A 10 7.75 -33.51 -21.93
CA MET A 10 6.79 -34.51 -21.46
C MET A 10 7.23 -35.18 -20.15
N GLY A 11 6.24 -35.52 -19.32
CA GLY A 11 5.99 -36.90 -18.90
C GLY A 11 6.75 -37.46 -17.69
N CYS A 12 5.99 -37.77 -16.63
CA CYS A 12 6.16 -39.02 -15.91
C CYS A 12 4.81 -39.43 -15.27
N THR A 13 3.98 -40.11 -16.07
CA THR A 13 2.98 -41.06 -15.58
C THR A 13 3.68 -42.39 -15.32
N GLY A 14 3.55 -42.93 -14.11
CA GLY A 14 4.14 -44.22 -13.76
C GLY A 14 3.77 -44.62 -12.35
N GLY A 15 2.61 -45.25 -12.19
CA GLY A 15 2.14 -45.77 -10.92
C GLY A 15 2.93 -46.97 -10.41
N SER A 16 2.73 -47.30 -9.13
CA SER A 16 2.92 -48.63 -8.57
C SER A 16 1.90 -48.82 -7.45
N VAL A 17 0.79 -49.47 -7.78
CA VAL A 17 -0.18 -50.01 -6.82
C VAL A 17 0.48 -51.21 -6.14
N LYS A 18 0.62 -51.19 -4.81
CA LYS A 18 0.89 -52.39 -4.03
C LYS A 18 -0.43 -52.98 -3.56
N LEU A 19 -0.85 -54.07 -4.21
CA LEU A 19 -1.75 -55.08 -3.67
C LEU A 19 -0.87 -56.20 -3.09
N GLY A 20 -1.17 -56.62 -1.86
CA GLY A 20 -0.49 -57.70 -1.14
C GLY A 20 -1.06 -57.75 0.29
N ASP A 21 -2.30 -58.22 0.46
CA ASP A 21 -2.74 -59.62 0.62
C ASP A 21 -2.69 -60.05 2.10
N ASP A 22 -3.90 -60.21 2.65
CA ASP A 22 -4.24 -60.66 3.99
C ASP A 22 -3.86 -62.14 4.18
N THR A 23 -2.84 -62.42 4.97
CA THR A 23 -2.78 -63.66 5.78
C THR A 23 -1.77 -63.51 6.92
N GLY A 24 -2.28 -63.39 8.16
CA GLY A 24 -1.41 -63.40 9.33
C GLY A 24 -2.13 -63.15 10.65
N THR A 25 -2.92 -64.11 11.11
CA THR A 25 -3.35 -64.19 12.52
C THR A 25 -2.17 -64.62 13.37
N SER A 26 -1.74 -63.81 14.35
CA SER A 26 -1.28 -64.33 15.64
C SER A 26 -1.21 -63.24 16.72
N SER A 27 -1.74 -63.59 17.87
CA SER A 27 -1.93 -62.82 19.10
C SER A 27 -0.64 -62.26 19.72
N GLY A 28 -0.78 -61.09 20.35
CA GLY A 28 0.21 -60.51 21.27
C GLY A 28 -0.37 -59.30 21.99
N ASP A 29 -0.81 -59.48 23.24
CA ASP A 29 -1.05 -58.42 24.21
C ASP A 29 0.26 -57.68 24.52
N ASP A 30 0.28 -56.35 24.51
CA ASP A 30 0.50 -55.51 25.71
C ASP A 30 0.76 -54.03 25.39
N THR A 31 0.19 -53.22 26.27
CA THR A 31 0.22 -51.78 26.53
C THR A 31 1.34 -50.89 25.94
N GLY A 32 0.95 -49.74 25.36
CA GLY A 32 1.79 -48.53 25.31
C GLY A 32 1.33 -47.46 24.31
N VAL A 33 0.74 -46.35 24.82
CA VAL A 33 1.11 -44.93 24.57
C VAL A 33 1.69 -44.62 23.16
N THR A 34 1.20 -43.72 22.31
CA THR A 34 0.42 -42.47 22.46
C THR A 34 0.05 -41.99 21.05
N THR A 35 -1.12 -41.36 20.91
CA THR A 35 -1.48 -40.30 19.93
C THR A 35 -0.49 -40.04 18.79
N ASP A 36 -0.82 -40.53 17.58
CA ASP A 36 -0.39 -39.91 16.32
C ASP A 36 -1.27 -38.66 16.10
N ASP A 37 -0.99 -37.64 16.90
CA ASP A 37 -1.39 -36.26 16.63
C ASP A 37 -0.30 -35.67 15.71
N THR A 38 -0.32 -36.09 14.45
CA THR A 38 0.33 -35.30 13.39
C THR A 38 -0.59 -34.12 13.08
N SER A 39 -0.71 -33.21 14.04
CA SER A 39 -1.09 -31.84 13.75
C SER A 39 0.02 -31.29 12.86
N ASP A 40 -0.20 -31.36 11.54
CA ASP A 40 0.47 -30.55 10.55
C ASP A 40 0.34 -29.09 11.00
N THR A 41 1.29 -28.64 11.81
CA THR A 41 1.51 -27.23 12.06
C THR A 41 2.17 -26.76 10.78
N GLN A 42 1.35 -26.54 9.74
CA GLN A 42 1.76 -25.71 8.64
C GLN A 42 2.19 -24.41 9.28
N ASP A 43 3.47 -24.12 9.11
CA ASP A 43 4.06 -22.81 9.34
C ASP A 43 3.36 -21.86 8.36
N THR A 44 2.15 -21.46 8.72
CA THR A 44 1.49 -20.32 8.10
C THR A 44 2.27 -19.15 8.66
N GLY A 45 3.35 -18.78 7.96
CA GLY A 45 3.97 -17.48 8.16
C GLY A 45 2.88 -16.40 8.18
N PRO A 46 3.19 -15.19 8.71
CA PRO A 46 2.22 -14.11 8.79
C PRO A 46 1.47 -14.02 7.46
N GLN A 47 0.13 -14.13 7.53
CA GLN A 47 -0.67 -13.97 6.33
C GLN A 47 -0.44 -12.54 5.84
N PRO A 48 -0.26 -12.33 4.52
CA PRO A 48 -0.10 -10.99 4.00
C PRO A 48 -1.35 -10.17 4.35
N ASN A 49 -1.14 -8.91 4.68
CA ASN A 49 -2.20 -7.95 4.86
C ASN A 49 -3.14 -7.99 3.64
N ALA A 50 -4.46 -7.93 3.87
CA ALA A 50 -5.46 -8.05 2.81
C ALA A 50 -5.35 -6.92 1.75
N TRP A 51 -4.70 -5.82 2.11
CA TRP A 51 -4.50 -4.63 1.30
C TRP A 51 -3.10 -4.55 0.68
N ALA A 52 -2.25 -5.55 0.88
CA ALA A 52 -0.90 -5.56 0.32
C ALA A 52 -0.93 -5.47 -1.22
N GLY A 53 -0.11 -4.57 -1.79
CA GLY A 53 -0.10 -4.30 -3.22
C GLY A 53 0.43 -2.92 -3.59
N ASP A 54 0.50 -2.68 -4.90
CA ASP A 54 0.89 -1.40 -5.48
C ASP A 54 -0.33 -0.69 -6.05
N TYR A 55 -0.55 0.56 -5.64
CA TYR A 55 -1.67 1.41 -6.00
C TYR A 55 -1.18 2.66 -6.73
N GLN A 56 -2.03 3.21 -7.60
CA GLN A 56 -1.85 4.54 -8.17
C GLN A 56 -3.12 5.34 -8.00
N GLY A 57 -2.96 6.60 -7.58
CA GLY A 57 -4.09 7.51 -7.41
C GLY A 57 -3.83 8.92 -7.90
N ASP A 58 -4.93 9.62 -8.14
CA ASP A 58 -4.93 11.05 -8.45
C ASP A 58 -4.83 11.85 -7.15
N VAL A 59 -4.03 12.91 -7.13
CA VAL A 59 -3.92 13.83 -5.99
C VAL A 59 -4.58 15.16 -6.32
N ARG A 60 -5.32 15.71 -5.37
CA ARG A 60 -5.81 17.09 -5.43
C ARG A 60 -5.42 17.83 -4.18
N LEU A 61 -4.96 19.08 -4.32
CA LEU A 61 -4.75 19.98 -3.19
C LEU A 61 -5.79 21.10 -3.25
N LEU A 62 -6.55 21.24 -2.18
CA LEU A 62 -7.61 22.24 -2.02
C LEU A 62 -7.19 23.30 -1.02
N VAL A 63 -7.60 24.54 -1.31
CA VAL A 63 -7.52 25.69 -0.41
C VAL A 63 -8.95 26.09 -0.04
N PRO A 64 -9.50 25.55 1.06
CA PRO A 64 -10.91 25.71 1.43
C PRO A 64 -11.32 27.16 1.66
N GLU A 65 -10.42 27.99 2.19
CA GLU A 65 -10.72 29.40 2.47
C GLU A 65 -11.13 30.15 1.19
N TRP A 66 -10.59 29.75 0.03
CA TRP A 66 -10.78 30.43 -1.24
C TRP A 66 -11.60 29.62 -2.25
N ASP A 67 -12.14 28.47 -1.84
CA ASP A 67 -12.89 27.53 -2.69
C ASP A 67 -12.13 27.24 -4.01
N TRP A 68 -10.82 27.02 -3.88
CA TRP A 68 -9.89 26.89 -5.00
C TRP A 68 -9.08 25.60 -4.90
N GLN A 69 -9.01 24.85 -6.01
CA GLN A 69 -8.04 23.76 -6.17
C GLN A 69 -6.68 24.34 -6.59
N ALA A 70 -5.69 24.18 -5.72
CA ALA A 70 -4.35 24.70 -5.92
C ALA A 70 -3.55 23.84 -6.92
N CYS A 71 -3.70 22.53 -6.90
CA CYS A 71 -3.00 21.66 -7.85
C CYS A 71 -3.71 20.31 -8.07
N GLU A 72 -3.32 19.64 -9.16
CA GLU A 72 -3.67 18.26 -9.49
C GLU A 72 -2.37 17.49 -9.78
N GLY A 73 -2.35 16.20 -9.47
CA GLY A 73 -1.16 15.37 -9.61
C GLY A 73 -1.45 13.89 -9.45
N GLU A 74 -0.39 13.11 -9.22
CA GLU A 74 -0.47 11.66 -9.08
C GLU A 74 0.41 11.19 -7.91
N VAL A 75 0.00 10.09 -7.28
CA VAL A 75 0.76 9.40 -6.23
C VAL A 75 0.80 7.89 -6.52
N GLU A 76 1.94 7.27 -6.22
CA GLU A 76 2.11 5.83 -6.19
C GLU A 76 2.26 5.38 -4.73
N VAL A 77 1.54 4.33 -4.34
CA VAL A 77 1.51 3.84 -2.96
C VAL A 77 1.76 2.33 -2.97
N THR A 78 2.67 1.86 -2.13
CA THR A 78 2.93 0.44 -1.88
C THR A 78 2.54 0.12 -0.46
N ILE A 79 1.76 -0.96 -0.30
CA ILE A 79 1.41 -1.56 0.98
C ILE A 79 2.09 -2.91 1.06
N GLU A 80 2.97 -3.08 2.05
CA GLU A 80 3.72 -4.31 2.28
C GLU A 80 2.84 -5.39 2.94
N ASP A 81 3.32 -6.63 2.96
CA ASP A 81 2.62 -7.77 3.55
C ASP A 81 2.30 -7.60 5.06
N ASP A 82 3.01 -6.71 5.77
CA ASP A 82 2.75 -6.38 7.17
C ASP A 82 1.85 -5.14 7.36
N GLY A 83 1.33 -4.59 6.26
CA GLY A 83 0.50 -3.39 6.21
C GLY A 83 1.29 -2.08 6.10
N ALA A 84 2.63 -2.11 6.16
CA ALA A 84 3.41 -0.88 6.10
C ALA A 84 3.13 -0.16 4.77
N LEU A 85 2.74 1.11 4.86
CA LEU A 85 2.38 1.94 3.73
C LEU A 85 3.52 2.93 3.46
N ALA A 86 3.97 2.98 2.22
CA ALA A 86 4.87 4.00 1.71
C ALA A 86 4.37 4.52 0.37
N GLY A 87 4.44 5.82 0.15
CA GLY A 87 4.02 6.42 -1.11
C GLY A 87 4.81 7.67 -1.47
N ALA A 88 4.82 7.98 -2.76
CA ALA A 88 5.44 9.20 -3.27
C ALA A 88 4.68 9.71 -4.48
N GLY A 89 4.62 11.03 -4.60
CA GLY A 89 3.88 11.69 -5.66
C GLY A 89 4.32 13.13 -5.86
N TYR A 90 3.64 13.81 -6.77
CA TYR A 90 3.81 15.24 -6.96
C TYR A 90 2.48 15.86 -7.36
N CYS A 91 2.36 17.16 -7.13
CA CYS A 91 1.22 17.96 -7.52
C CYS A 91 1.72 19.29 -8.09
N THR A 92 1.27 19.66 -9.28
CA THR A 92 1.79 20.85 -9.96
C THR A 92 0.88 22.05 -9.72
N TYR A 93 1.39 23.06 -9.01
CA TYR A 93 0.73 24.33 -8.78
C TYR A 93 1.00 25.30 -9.95
N GLU A 94 -0.05 25.67 -10.68
CA GLU A 94 0.01 26.71 -11.71
C GLU A 94 -0.05 28.09 -11.02
N SER A 95 1.08 28.80 -11.01
CA SER A 95 1.17 30.14 -10.43
C SER A 95 0.78 31.22 -11.44
N ASP A 96 -0.16 32.10 -11.08
CA ASP A 96 -0.47 33.32 -11.85
C ASP A 96 0.74 34.28 -11.99
N TRP A 97 1.82 34.05 -11.25
CA TRP A 97 2.96 34.96 -11.11
C TRP A 97 4.26 34.47 -11.76
N GLY A 98 4.28 33.32 -12.43
CA GLY A 98 5.53 32.77 -12.97
C GLY A 98 5.43 31.35 -13.52
N ASP A 99 6.53 30.61 -13.39
CA ASP A 99 6.63 29.20 -13.78
C ASP A 99 5.87 28.30 -12.80
N ASP A 100 5.41 27.16 -13.30
CA ASP A 100 4.72 26.12 -12.51
C ASP A 100 5.64 25.56 -11.43
N VAL A 101 5.06 25.22 -10.28
CA VAL A 101 5.79 24.68 -9.13
C VAL A 101 5.30 23.28 -8.84
N ASP A 102 6.20 22.30 -8.94
CA ASP A 102 5.92 20.93 -8.50
C ASP A 102 6.10 20.83 -6.98
N LEU A 103 5.04 20.40 -6.29
CA LEU A 103 5.05 20.08 -4.87
C LEU A 103 5.30 18.59 -4.71
N GLY A 104 6.41 18.22 -4.09
CA GLY A 104 6.73 16.83 -3.77
C GLY A 104 5.85 16.34 -2.63
N ILE A 105 5.37 15.10 -2.72
CA ILE A 105 4.55 14.44 -1.72
C ILE A 105 5.21 13.13 -1.33
N SER A 106 5.38 12.90 -0.04
CA SER A 106 5.81 11.62 0.54
C SER A 106 4.76 11.17 1.55
N LEU A 107 4.44 9.88 1.54
CA LEU A 107 3.45 9.28 2.43
C LEU A 107 4.12 8.14 3.18
N GLU A 108 3.93 8.09 4.49
CA GLU A 108 4.36 6.96 5.33
C GLU A 108 3.26 6.63 6.33
N GLY A 109 2.93 5.36 6.50
CA GLY A 109 1.85 4.98 7.39
C GLY A 109 1.69 3.48 7.58
N GLN A 110 0.51 3.12 8.07
CA GLN A 110 0.10 1.74 8.28
C GLN A 110 -1.39 1.57 7.94
N ILE A 111 -1.73 0.43 7.35
CA ILE A 111 -3.12 0.00 7.13
C ILE A 111 -3.46 -1.19 8.03
N SER A 112 -4.58 -1.11 8.73
CA SER A 112 -5.11 -2.22 9.53
C SER A 112 -5.66 -3.35 8.64
N ASP A 113 -5.85 -4.53 9.20
CA ASP A 113 -6.55 -5.63 8.49
C ASP A 113 -8.01 -5.25 8.12
N GLU A 114 -8.59 -4.29 8.85
CA GLU A 114 -9.95 -3.77 8.61
C GLU A 114 -9.96 -2.69 7.52
N GLY A 115 -8.78 -2.22 7.09
CA GLY A 115 -8.61 -1.23 6.03
C GLY A 115 -8.44 0.20 6.52
N ASP A 116 -8.38 0.46 7.83
CA ASP A 116 -8.15 1.81 8.37
C ASP A 116 -6.69 2.24 8.17
N ILE A 117 -6.45 3.45 7.67
CA ILE A 117 -5.11 3.99 7.43
C ILE A 117 -4.80 5.11 8.41
N GLU A 118 -3.61 5.06 9.02
CA GLU A 118 -3.03 6.13 9.83
C GLU A 118 -1.55 6.35 9.45
N GLY A 119 -1.11 7.60 9.36
CA GLY A 119 0.27 7.90 9.00
C GLY A 119 0.59 9.40 8.98
N VAL A 120 1.58 9.75 8.18
CA VAL A 120 2.02 11.12 7.93
C VAL A 120 2.15 11.35 6.43
N ALA A 121 1.64 12.50 5.97
CA ALA A 121 1.93 13.03 4.65
C ALA A 121 2.91 14.20 4.79
N THR A 122 3.99 14.18 4.01
CA THR A 122 5.02 15.21 3.99
C THR A 122 5.02 15.90 2.63
N PHE A 123 5.02 17.24 2.65
CA PHE A 123 5.00 18.08 1.45
C PHE A 123 6.29 18.90 1.38
N GLU A 124 6.96 18.83 0.24
CA GLU A 124 8.03 19.78 -0.09
C GLU A 124 7.40 21.04 -0.70
N TRP A 125 7.42 22.12 0.06
CA TRP A 125 6.91 23.42 -0.34
C TRP A 125 8.04 24.38 -0.68
N PHE A 126 7.84 25.21 -1.70
CA PHE A 126 8.81 26.24 -2.10
C PHE A 126 8.32 27.64 -1.71
N ASP A 127 9.10 28.32 -0.88
CA ASP A 127 8.91 29.73 -0.55
C ASP A 127 10.07 30.58 -1.09
N ARG A 128 9.98 31.91 -0.94
CA ARG A 128 11.01 32.84 -1.44
C ARG A 128 12.37 32.71 -0.71
N GLY A 129 12.38 32.08 0.45
CA GLY A 129 13.54 31.78 1.31
C GLY A 129 14.13 30.38 1.15
N GLY A 130 13.43 29.42 0.53
CA GLY A 130 13.93 28.08 0.25
C GLY A 130 12.83 27.03 0.13
N THR A 131 13.23 25.76 0.24
CA THR A 131 12.31 24.63 0.37
C THR A 131 12.03 24.38 1.85
N GLU A 132 10.78 24.18 2.22
CA GLU A 132 10.32 23.80 3.54
C GLU A 132 9.57 22.46 3.46
N GLU A 133 9.73 21.62 4.47
CA GLU A 133 8.95 20.39 4.63
C GLU A 133 7.80 20.65 5.60
N ILE A 134 6.60 20.26 5.19
CA ILE A 134 5.38 20.40 5.99
C ILE A 134 4.79 19.01 6.19
N GLU A 135 4.47 18.68 7.43
CA GLU A 135 3.83 17.41 7.78
C GLU A 135 2.32 17.62 8.03
N ALA A 136 1.53 16.61 7.68
CA ALA A 136 0.11 16.49 7.94
C ALA A 136 -0.19 15.09 8.46
N ASP A 137 -1.19 14.97 9.32
CA ASP A 137 -1.73 13.66 9.69
C ASP A 137 -2.38 13.04 8.45
N LEU A 138 -1.98 11.80 8.12
CA LEU A 138 -2.57 11.02 7.05
C LEU A 138 -3.62 10.08 7.65
N THR A 139 -4.82 10.14 7.09
CA THR A 139 -5.91 9.21 7.40
C THR A 139 -6.43 8.59 6.12
N GLY A 140 -7.15 7.48 6.21
CA GLY A 140 -7.68 6.84 5.02
C GLY A 140 -8.45 5.57 5.32
N GLY A 141 -8.86 4.89 4.25
CA GLY A 141 -9.60 3.65 4.34
C GLY A 141 -9.47 2.81 3.07
N GLY A 142 -9.66 1.51 3.21
CA GLY A 142 -9.79 0.58 2.10
C GLY A 142 -11.26 0.19 1.84
N ASP A 143 -11.64 0.08 0.57
CA ASP A 143 -12.93 -0.48 0.14
C ASP A 143 -12.78 -1.23 -1.19
N ASP A 144 -13.30 -2.47 -1.26
CA ASP A 144 -13.39 -3.28 -2.48
C ASP A 144 -12.13 -3.30 -3.40
N GLY A 145 -10.93 -3.32 -2.80
CA GLY A 145 -9.64 -3.36 -3.54
C GLY A 145 -9.11 -2.00 -4.00
N SER A 146 -9.70 -0.92 -3.50
CA SER A 146 -9.24 0.47 -3.62
C SER A 146 -8.90 1.02 -2.24
N ILE A 147 -8.07 2.06 -2.19
CA ILE A 147 -7.82 2.84 -0.99
C ILE A 147 -8.11 4.32 -1.25
N TRP A 148 -8.55 5.02 -0.21
CA TRP A 148 -8.65 6.46 -0.19
C TRP A 148 -7.78 7.03 0.93
N LEU A 149 -7.17 8.17 0.67
CA LEU A 149 -6.25 8.87 1.58
C LEU A 149 -6.71 10.32 1.71
N ASP A 150 -6.69 10.86 2.93
CA ASP A 150 -7.03 12.23 3.27
C ASP A 150 -5.99 12.80 4.24
N TRP A 151 -5.58 14.04 4.00
CA TRP A 151 -4.71 14.79 4.90
C TRP A 151 -5.08 16.27 4.90
N ALA A 152 -4.86 16.92 6.05
CA ALA A 152 -5.05 18.35 6.19
C ALA A 152 -3.95 19.00 7.03
N THR A 153 -3.47 20.16 6.62
CA THR A 153 -2.47 20.94 7.37
C THR A 153 -2.60 22.43 7.13
N ASP A 154 -2.22 23.22 8.14
CA ASP A 154 -2.21 24.68 8.06
C ASP A 154 -0.84 25.17 7.59
N VAL A 155 -0.81 25.81 6.42
CA VAL A 155 0.40 26.43 5.85
C VAL A 155 0.31 27.94 5.96
N ARG A 156 1.42 28.56 6.38
CA ARG A 156 1.56 30.00 6.34
C ARG A 156 2.33 30.43 5.10
N MET A 157 1.64 31.07 4.17
CA MET A 157 2.31 31.64 3.01
C MET A 157 2.91 33.01 3.35
N GLY A 158 4.24 33.10 3.23
CA GLY A 158 5.02 34.29 3.56
C GLY A 158 5.13 35.29 2.41
N GLY A 159 4.18 36.23 2.28
CA GLY A 159 4.23 37.31 1.29
C GLY A 159 4.31 38.70 1.91
N GLY A 160 5.50 39.15 2.31
CA GLY A 160 5.87 40.56 2.56
C GLY A 160 4.77 41.51 3.08
N GLY A 161 4.26 41.29 4.30
CA GLY A 161 3.41 42.27 5.01
C GLY A 161 2.32 41.69 5.90
N GLY A 162 1.92 40.43 5.67
CA GLY A 162 1.01 39.68 6.53
C GLY A 162 1.07 38.21 6.11
N GLY A 163 1.34 37.32 7.05
CA GLY A 163 1.16 35.89 6.80
C GLY A 163 -0.33 35.62 6.73
N TYR A 164 -0.76 34.90 5.70
CA TYR A 164 -2.09 34.31 5.64
C TYR A 164 -1.93 32.83 6.01
N GLU A 165 -2.84 32.35 6.85
CA GLU A 165 -2.97 30.93 7.18
C GLU A 165 -3.87 30.31 6.13
N VAL A 166 -3.43 29.20 5.56
CA VAL A 166 -4.13 28.48 4.50
C VAL A 166 -4.25 27.05 4.96
N GLU A 167 -5.48 26.55 5.04
CA GLU A 167 -5.72 25.12 5.18
C GLU A 167 -5.44 24.47 3.83
N MET A 168 -4.53 23.50 3.79
CA MET A 168 -4.31 22.63 2.65
C MET A 168 -4.94 21.30 2.97
N VAL A 169 -5.87 20.86 2.12
CA VAL A 169 -6.46 19.52 2.20
C VAL A 169 -6.06 18.76 0.96
N GLY A 170 -5.69 17.50 1.09
CA GLY A 170 -5.52 16.65 -0.07
C GLY A 170 -6.18 15.29 0.08
N GLU A 171 -6.62 14.80 -1.07
CA GLU A 171 -7.31 13.53 -1.23
C GLU A 171 -6.61 12.73 -2.32
N ALA A 172 -6.48 11.42 -2.12
CA ALA A 172 -6.10 10.48 -3.17
C ALA A 172 -7.02 9.27 -3.17
N ASP A 173 -7.48 8.89 -4.37
CA ASP A 173 -8.24 7.66 -4.63
C ASP A 173 -7.36 6.77 -5.50
N ALA A 174 -6.99 5.60 -4.98
CA ALA A 174 -6.00 4.74 -5.59
C ALA A 174 -6.49 3.31 -5.81
N GLU A 175 -6.22 2.77 -7.00
CA GLU A 175 -6.61 1.42 -7.42
C GLU A 175 -5.37 0.52 -7.59
N LEU A 176 -5.54 -0.76 -7.30
CA LEU A 176 -4.50 -1.79 -7.43
C LEU A 176 -4.06 -1.95 -8.90
N ARG A 177 -2.75 -1.94 -9.15
CA ARG A 177 -2.14 -2.05 -10.49
C ARG A 177 -1.87 -3.49 -10.96
#